data_AF-A0ABD2R7C6-F1
#
_entry.id   AF-A0ABD2R7C6-F1
#
_cell.length_a   1.000
_cell.length_b   1.000
_cell.length_c   1.000
_cell.angle_alpha   90.00
_cell.angle_beta   90.00
_cell.angle_gamma   90.00
#
_symmetry.space_group_name_H-M   'P 1'
#
loop_
_entity.id
_entity.type
_entity.pdbx_description
1 polymer ?
#
loop_
_entity_poly.entity_id
_entity_poly.type
_entity_poly.pdbx_seq_one_letter_code
_entity_poly.pdbx_strand_id
1 'polypeptide(L)'
;MGKASRDKRDIYYRKAKEEGWRARSAFKLLQIDEEFNIFEGVNRVVDLCAAPGSWSQVLSRKLYLPAKLSPGTKDNDLPLIVAIDLQPMAPIEGVIQVQGDITNAKTAEVVIRHFDGCKADLVVCDGAPDVTGLHDMDEFVQSQLILAGLTIVTHILKEGGKFIAKIFRGKDTSLLYCQLKLFFTEVTFAKPRSSRNSSIEAFAVCENYSPPEGFNEKNLHRLLEQVGSPSGTEDLDCSSGWLEGPNKVYIPFLACGDLSGYDSDRSYPLPKSADGTYQCLDPIQPPIAPPYKRALEMKKASSQAIHNLDKLSLGP
;
A
#
# COMPACT_ATOMS: atom_id res chain seq x y z
N MET A 1 -12.00 24.38 -12.82
CA MET A 1 -12.51 24.12 -11.46
C MET A 1 -11.34 24.07 -10.49
N GLY A 2 -11.04 25.20 -9.84
CA GLY A 2 -9.81 25.42 -9.06
C GLY A 2 -9.80 24.72 -7.69
N LYS A 3 -8.61 24.51 -7.13
CA LYS A 3 -8.25 23.76 -5.90
C LYS A 3 -9.33 23.66 -4.80
N ALA A 4 -10.05 24.75 -4.50
CA ALA A 4 -11.12 24.79 -3.49
C ALA A 4 -12.28 23.78 -3.70
N SER A 5 -12.62 23.42 -4.94
CA SER A 5 -13.66 22.38 -5.22
C SER A 5 -13.15 20.97 -4.90
N ARG A 6 -11.85 20.74 -5.03
CA ARG A 6 -11.22 19.46 -4.69
C ARG A 6 -11.14 19.30 -3.17
N ASP A 7 -10.76 20.36 -2.46
CA ASP A 7 -10.65 20.33 -0.99
C ASP A 7 -12.00 20.18 -0.29
N LYS A 8 -13.10 20.64 -0.92
CA LYS A 8 -14.47 20.39 -0.46
C LYS A 8 -14.89 18.93 -0.61
N ARG A 9 -14.43 18.25 -1.68
CA ARG A 9 -14.80 16.87 -2.01
C ARG A 9 -13.95 15.84 -1.27
N ASP A 10 -12.68 16.14 -1.04
CA ASP A 10 -11.71 15.16 -0.55
C ASP A 10 -11.24 15.53 0.85
N ILE A 11 -12.07 15.19 1.84
CA ILE A 11 -11.83 15.49 3.26
C ILE A 11 -10.52 14.87 3.79
N TYR A 12 -10.20 13.63 3.40
CA TYR A 12 -8.98 12.97 3.84
C TYR A 12 -7.73 13.55 3.17
N TYR A 13 -7.82 14.05 1.93
CA TYR A 13 -6.73 14.82 1.32
C TYR A 13 -6.46 16.13 2.05
N ARG A 14 -7.53 16.81 2.48
CA ARG A 14 -7.41 18.01 3.30
C ARG A 14 -6.78 17.71 4.66
N LYS A 15 -7.34 16.75 5.41
CA LYS A 15 -6.81 16.31 6.70
C LYS A 15 -5.36 15.86 6.62
N ALA A 16 -4.97 15.19 5.52
CA ALA A 16 -3.58 14.77 5.32
C ALA A 16 -2.62 15.97 5.39
N LYS A 17 -2.96 17.07 4.72
CA LYS A 17 -2.15 18.29 4.74
C LYS A 17 -2.15 18.96 6.13
N GLU A 18 -3.33 19.03 6.75
CA GLU A 18 -3.50 19.63 8.08
C GLU A 18 -2.70 18.86 9.15
N GLU A 19 -2.61 17.54 9.05
CA GLU A 19 -1.93 16.65 10.00
C GLU A 19 -0.47 16.30 9.62
N GLY A 20 0.07 16.88 8.54
CA GLY A 20 1.47 16.63 8.17
C GLY A 20 1.73 15.30 7.45
N TRP A 21 0.71 14.64 6.89
CA TRP A 21 0.82 13.42 6.08
C TRP A 21 1.07 13.70 4.59
N ARG A 22 2.03 12.99 3.98
CA ARG A 22 2.39 13.13 2.56
C ARG A 22 1.24 12.81 1.61
N ALA A 23 0.36 11.89 2.00
CA ALA A 23 -0.80 11.49 1.22
C ALA A 23 -1.96 11.06 2.12
N ARG A 24 -3.18 11.12 1.56
CA ARG A 24 -4.40 10.66 2.25
C ARG A 24 -4.43 9.16 2.54
N SER A 25 -3.56 8.37 1.91
CA SER A 25 -3.47 6.93 2.17
C SER A 25 -2.94 6.62 3.57
N ALA A 26 -2.31 7.58 4.27
CA ALA A 26 -1.94 7.42 5.69
C ALA A 26 -3.15 6.99 6.55
N PHE A 27 -4.33 7.59 6.32
CA PHE A 27 -5.55 7.25 7.04
C PHE A 27 -6.03 5.82 6.81
N LYS A 28 -5.67 5.20 5.69
CA LYS A 28 -6.07 3.81 5.41
C LYS A 28 -5.36 2.86 6.35
N LEU A 29 -4.04 3.02 6.51
CA LEU A 29 -3.25 2.19 7.42
C LEU A 29 -3.66 2.43 8.88
N LEU A 30 -3.89 3.69 9.26
CA LEU A 30 -4.37 4.03 10.60
C LEU A 30 -5.71 3.34 10.93
N GLN A 31 -6.66 3.35 9.98
CA GLN A 31 -7.96 2.71 10.17
C GLN A 31 -7.90 1.19 10.14
N ILE A 32 -6.94 0.59 9.42
CA ILE A 32 -6.68 -0.85 9.49
C ILE A 32 -6.10 -1.19 10.86
N ASP A 33 -5.15 -0.40 11.37
CA ASP A 33 -4.58 -0.60 12.70
C ASP A 33 -5.62 -0.50 13.82
N GLU A 34 -6.53 0.47 13.74
CA GLU A 34 -7.65 0.61 14.71
C GLU A 34 -8.50 -0.66 14.85
N GLU A 35 -8.63 -1.46 13.79
CA GLU A 35 -9.48 -2.65 13.76
C GLU A 35 -8.69 -3.94 14.04
N PHE A 36 -7.47 -4.06 13.52
CA PHE A 36 -6.67 -5.29 13.54
C PHE A 36 -5.45 -5.25 14.46
N ASN A 37 -5.21 -4.13 15.16
CA ASN A 37 -4.08 -3.91 16.05
C ASN A 37 -2.75 -4.32 15.41
N ILE A 38 -2.52 -3.92 14.15
CA ILE A 38 -1.39 -4.41 13.36
C ILE A 38 -0.04 -3.94 13.89
N PHE A 39 0.00 -2.90 14.72
CA PHE A 39 1.22 -2.38 15.34
C PHE A 39 1.56 -2.99 16.70
N GLU A 40 0.68 -3.83 17.27
CA GLU A 40 0.94 -4.43 18.57
C GLU A 40 2.10 -5.44 18.52
N GLY A 41 3.08 -5.26 19.41
CA GLY A 41 4.24 -6.16 19.51
C GLY A 41 5.20 -6.11 18.31
N VAL A 42 5.11 -5.08 17.46
CA VAL A 42 5.89 -4.95 16.23
C VAL A 42 7.16 -4.14 16.47
N ASN A 43 8.32 -4.72 16.17
CA ASN A 43 9.63 -4.06 16.29
C ASN A 43 10.34 -3.89 14.94
N ARG A 44 10.09 -4.77 13.97
CA ARG A 44 10.70 -4.70 12.63
C ARG A 44 9.62 -4.65 11.56
N VAL A 45 9.61 -3.58 10.77
CA VAL A 45 8.60 -3.35 9.74
C VAL A 45 9.23 -3.09 8.38
N VAL A 46 8.60 -3.65 7.35
CA VAL A 46 8.94 -3.35 5.96
C VAL A 46 7.75 -2.70 5.25
N ASP A 47 7.97 -1.55 4.62
CA ASP A 47 6.99 -0.85 3.77
C ASP A 47 7.40 -1.03 2.30
N LEU A 48 6.64 -1.84 1.55
CA LEU A 48 6.89 -2.14 0.14
C LEU A 48 6.13 -1.17 -0.76
N CYS A 49 6.76 -0.79 -1.88
CA CYS A 49 6.20 0.21 -2.80
C CYS A 49 5.83 1.51 -2.06
N ALA A 50 6.74 1.95 -1.19
CA ALA A 50 6.47 2.96 -0.17
C ALA A 50 6.28 4.37 -0.72
N ALA A 51 6.79 4.72 -1.91
CA ALA A 51 6.78 6.10 -2.39
C ALA A 51 5.34 6.63 -2.55
N PRO A 52 5.03 7.86 -2.07
CA PRO A 52 5.94 8.89 -1.57
C PRO A 52 6.25 8.81 -0.05
N GLY A 53 5.76 7.80 0.67
CA GLY A 53 6.13 7.50 2.06
C GLY A 53 5.05 7.77 3.08
N SER A 54 3.78 7.84 2.70
CA SER A 54 2.70 8.10 3.66
C SER A 54 2.53 6.98 4.68
N TRP A 55 2.70 5.71 4.29
CA TRP A 55 2.64 4.58 5.23
C TRP A 55 3.91 4.51 6.09
N SER A 56 5.09 4.70 5.50
CA SER A 56 6.34 4.92 6.23
C SER A 56 6.26 6.02 7.30
N GLN A 57 5.55 7.13 7.03
CA GLN A 57 5.30 8.16 8.04
C GLN A 57 4.42 7.65 9.18
N VAL A 58 3.38 6.88 8.87
CA VAL A 58 2.51 6.29 9.89
C VAL A 58 3.32 5.36 10.78
N LEU A 59 4.12 4.47 10.18
CA LEU A 59 5.00 3.54 10.91
C LEU A 59 5.98 4.30 11.82
N SER A 60 6.63 5.35 11.32
CA SER A 60 7.53 6.19 12.12
C SER A 60 6.80 6.83 13.31
N ARG A 61 5.62 7.42 13.09
CA ARG A 61 4.85 8.09 14.15
C ARG A 61 4.20 7.14 15.16
N LYS A 62 3.94 5.89 14.77
CA LYS A 62 3.28 4.89 15.63
C LYS A 62 4.25 3.98 16.37
N LEU A 63 5.42 3.71 15.80
CA LEU A 63 6.40 2.78 16.36
C LEU A 63 7.66 3.51 16.81
N TYR A 64 8.36 4.17 15.90
CA TYR A 64 9.70 4.71 16.15
C TYR A 64 9.71 5.93 17.08
N LEU A 65 8.93 6.98 16.76
CA LEU A 65 8.94 8.23 17.52
C LEU A 65 8.48 8.05 18.97
N PRO A 66 7.39 7.28 19.26
CA PRO A 66 7.01 7.01 20.64
C PRO A 66 8.12 6.28 21.42
N ALA A 67 8.78 5.28 20.82
CA ALA A 67 9.89 4.56 21.46
C ALA A 67 11.10 5.47 21.73
N LYS A 68 11.45 6.34 20.77
CA LYS A 68 12.55 7.30 20.89
C LYS A 68 12.32 8.36 21.97
N LEU A 69 11.06 8.79 22.14
CA LEU A 69 10.68 9.78 23.16
C LEU A 69 10.49 9.16 24.55
N SER A 70 10.43 7.83 24.64
CA SER A 70 10.23 7.13 25.92
C SER A 70 11.51 7.16 26.77
N PRO A 71 11.43 7.58 28.04
CA PRO A 71 12.60 7.66 28.92
C PRO A 71 13.22 6.27 29.16
N GLY A 72 14.53 6.14 28.95
CA GLY A 72 15.28 4.91 29.24
C GLY A 72 15.38 3.91 28.08
N THR A 73 14.76 4.18 26.92
CA THR A 73 14.96 3.38 25.71
C THR A 73 16.39 3.58 25.20
N LYS A 74 17.12 2.48 24.96
CA LYS A 74 18.43 2.53 24.30
C LYS A 74 18.23 2.56 22.79
N ASP A 75 19.18 3.11 22.04
CA ASP A 75 19.10 3.17 20.58
C ASP A 75 18.91 1.79 19.93
N ASN A 76 19.45 0.73 20.53
CA ASN A 76 19.30 -0.65 20.04
C ASN A 76 17.91 -1.26 20.27
N ASP A 77 17.07 -0.64 21.11
CA ASP A 77 15.71 -1.10 21.41
C ASP A 77 14.66 -0.39 20.55
N LEU A 78 15.10 0.52 19.66
CA LEU A 78 14.20 1.26 18.78
C LEU A 78 13.64 0.37 17.67
N PRO A 79 12.35 0.51 17.32
CA PRO A 79 11.79 -0.17 16.16
C PRO A 79 12.54 0.17 14.87
N LEU A 80 12.81 -0.84 14.06
CA LEU A 80 13.48 -0.70 12.77
C LEU A 80 12.45 -0.72 11.65
N ILE A 81 12.46 0.32 10.82
CA ILE A 81 11.54 0.46 9.69
C ILE A 81 12.35 0.56 8.41
N VAL A 82 12.11 -0.34 7.46
CA VAL A 82 12.75 -0.35 6.14
C VAL A 82 11.68 -0.10 5.08
N ALA A 83 11.81 0.99 4.33
CA ALA A 83 10.93 1.34 3.22
C ALA A 83 11.60 1.05 1.88
N ILE A 84 10.92 0.34 1.00
CA ILE A 84 11.43 -0.12 -0.29
C ILE A 84 10.57 0.46 -1.41
N ASP A 85 11.21 1.10 -2.38
CA ASP A 85 10.54 1.53 -3.61
C ASP A 85 11.54 1.61 -4.78
N LEU A 86 11.04 1.52 -6.00
CA LEU A 86 11.84 1.80 -7.20
C LEU A 86 12.12 3.31 -7.34
N GLN A 87 11.20 4.15 -6.88
CA GLN A 87 11.29 5.60 -6.91
C GLN A 87 12.02 6.14 -5.68
N PRO A 88 12.80 7.23 -5.84
CA PRO A 88 13.39 7.90 -4.71
C PRO A 88 12.32 8.56 -3.84
N MET A 89 12.51 8.47 -2.54
CA MET A 89 11.62 9.03 -1.51
C MET A 89 12.37 10.08 -0.69
N ALA A 90 11.67 11.12 -0.23
CA ALA A 90 12.28 12.07 0.69
C ALA A 90 12.48 11.42 2.07
N PRO A 91 13.54 11.75 2.82
CA PRO A 91 13.85 11.13 4.10
C PRO A 91 12.70 11.25 5.10
N ILE A 92 12.50 10.22 5.92
CA ILE A 92 11.55 10.19 7.03
C ILE A 92 12.34 9.75 8.26
N GLU A 93 12.19 10.46 9.37
CA GLU A 93 12.88 10.12 10.62
C GLU A 93 12.52 8.70 11.09
N GLY A 94 13.52 7.91 11.47
CA GLY A 94 13.33 6.53 11.89
C GLY A 94 13.08 5.52 10.77
N VAL A 95 13.15 5.95 9.50
CA VAL A 95 12.90 5.07 8.35
C VAL A 95 14.16 4.95 7.50
N ILE A 96 14.65 3.72 7.36
CA ILE A 96 15.71 3.35 6.43
C ILE A 96 15.08 3.22 5.04
N GLN A 97 15.61 3.93 4.04
CA GLN A 97 15.05 3.95 2.69
C GLN A 97 15.97 3.18 1.74
N VAL A 98 15.42 2.14 1.12
CA VAL A 98 16.11 1.29 0.16
C VAL A 98 15.46 1.50 -1.21
N GLN A 99 16.24 2.03 -2.15
CA GLN A 99 15.79 2.06 -3.54
C GLN A 99 16.05 0.69 -4.16
N GLY A 100 15.00 -0.09 -4.41
CA GLY A 100 15.13 -1.48 -4.79
C GLY A 100 13.89 -2.07 -5.44
N ASP A 101 14.11 -3.15 -6.19
CA ASP A 101 13.05 -3.93 -6.83
C ASP A 101 12.62 -5.07 -5.89
N ILE A 102 11.34 -5.14 -5.56
CA ILE A 102 10.79 -6.16 -4.67
C ILE A 102 10.85 -7.57 -5.26
N THR A 103 11.01 -7.70 -6.58
CA THR A 103 11.19 -9.00 -7.26
C THR A 103 12.62 -9.54 -7.18
N ASN A 104 13.56 -8.72 -6.71
CA ASN A 104 14.98 -9.08 -6.67
C ASN A 104 15.39 -9.62 -5.30
N ALA A 105 15.96 -10.83 -5.28
CA ALA A 105 16.46 -11.46 -4.06
C ALA A 105 17.49 -10.61 -3.30
N LYS A 106 18.29 -9.78 -4.00
CA LYS A 106 19.24 -8.86 -3.37
C LYS A 106 18.55 -7.84 -2.47
N THR A 107 17.33 -7.43 -2.81
CA THR A 107 16.54 -6.51 -2.00
C THR A 107 16.16 -7.15 -0.67
N ALA A 108 15.78 -8.44 -0.67
CA ALA A 108 15.52 -9.19 0.56
C ALA A 108 16.77 -9.29 1.45
N GLU A 109 17.94 -9.56 0.86
CA GLU A 109 19.21 -9.62 1.60
C GLU A 109 19.57 -8.28 2.26
N VAL A 110 19.31 -7.16 1.59
CA VAL A 110 19.52 -5.82 2.14
C VAL A 110 18.61 -5.57 3.34
N VAL A 111 17.33 -5.94 3.24
CA VAL A 111 16.36 -5.82 4.34
C VAL A 111 16.82 -6.63 5.55
N ILE A 112 17.16 -7.91 5.34
CA ILE A 112 17.60 -8.81 6.42
C ILE A 112 18.88 -8.27 7.09
N ARG A 113 19.79 -7.69 6.31
CA ARG A 113 20.99 -7.04 6.85
C ARG A 113 20.66 -5.84 7.74
N HIS A 114 19.68 -5.01 7.36
CA HIS A 114 19.24 -3.90 8.21
C HIS A 114 18.54 -4.34 9.50
N PHE A 115 18.11 -5.59 9.56
CA PHE A 115 17.52 -6.22 10.74
C PHE A 115 18.51 -7.14 11.48
N ASP A 116 19.81 -7.00 11.25
CA ASP A 116 20.85 -7.82 11.89
C ASP A 116 20.62 -9.33 11.75
N GLY A 117 20.13 -9.76 10.58
CA GLY A 117 19.82 -11.17 10.30
C GLY A 117 18.43 -11.61 10.75
N CYS A 118 17.66 -10.76 11.44
CA CYS A 118 16.31 -11.07 11.90
C CYS A 118 15.25 -10.81 10.82
N LYS A 119 14.12 -11.53 10.92
CA LYS A 119 12.96 -11.35 10.05
C LYS A 119 11.99 -10.28 10.57
N ALA A 120 11.26 -9.64 9.67
CA ALA A 120 10.25 -8.63 9.97
C ALA A 120 9.06 -9.22 10.75
N ASP A 121 8.45 -8.40 11.61
CA ASP A 121 7.21 -8.74 12.32
C ASP A 121 5.98 -8.36 11.48
N LEU A 122 6.09 -7.27 10.71
CA LEU A 122 5.04 -6.72 9.87
C LEU A 122 5.61 -6.33 8.50
N VAL A 123 4.89 -6.67 7.43
CA VAL A 123 5.13 -6.13 6.09
C VAL A 123 3.87 -5.42 5.61
N VAL A 124 4.00 -4.22 5.05
CA VAL A 124 2.88 -3.44 4.50
C VAL A 124 3.16 -3.05 3.05
N CYS A 125 2.12 -2.93 2.22
CA CYS A 125 2.22 -2.56 0.81
C CYS A 125 0.97 -1.79 0.34
N ASP A 126 1.08 -0.47 0.11
CA ASP A 126 0.01 0.34 -0.54
C ASP A 126 0.26 0.56 -2.05
N GLY A 127 1.21 -0.20 -2.61
CA GLY A 127 1.57 -0.13 -4.02
C GLY A 127 0.38 -0.41 -4.94
N ALA A 128 0.27 0.40 -5.99
CA ALA A 128 -0.68 0.19 -7.06
C ALA A 128 -0.08 0.60 -8.41
N PRO A 129 -0.41 -0.11 -9.50
CA PRO A 129 -0.09 0.35 -10.84
C PRO A 129 -0.91 1.59 -11.20
N ASP A 130 -0.51 2.27 -12.27
CA ASP A 130 -1.32 3.34 -12.86
C ASP A 130 -2.65 2.74 -13.34
N VAL A 131 -3.75 3.19 -12.75
CA VAL A 131 -5.12 2.72 -13.06
C VAL A 131 -5.50 3.19 -14.46
N THR A 132 -5.82 2.24 -15.33
CA THR A 132 -6.16 2.50 -16.72
C THR A 132 -7.65 2.75 -16.94
N GLY A 133 -8.48 2.31 -16.00
CA GLY A 133 -9.95 2.33 -16.09
C GLY A 133 -10.53 1.07 -16.70
N LEU A 134 -9.69 0.15 -17.19
CA LEU A 134 -10.09 -1.19 -17.60
C LEU A 134 -9.98 -2.11 -16.37
N HIS A 135 -11.09 -2.23 -15.63
CA HIS A 135 -11.10 -2.89 -14.32
C HIS A 135 -10.50 -4.29 -14.30
N ASP A 136 -10.78 -5.12 -15.30
CA ASP A 136 -10.24 -6.49 -15.39
C ASP A 136 -8.70 -6.49 -15.49
N MET A 137 -8.13 -5.56 -16.27
CA MET A 137 -6.68 -5.42 -16.42
C MET A 137 -6.06 -4.81 -15.16
N ASP A 138 -6.70 -3.78 -14.60
CA ASP A 138 -6.23 -3.13 -13.37
C ASP A 138 -6.19 -4.14 -12.21
N GLU A 139 -7.23 -4.98 -12.08
CA GLU A 139 -7.29 -6.09 -11.11
C GLU A 139 -6.16 -7.10 -11.32
N PHE A 140 -5.95 -7.54 -12.56
CA PHE A 140 -4.90 -8.48 -12.89
C PHE A 140 -3.51 -7.94 -12.51
N VAL A 141 -3.18 -6.71 -12.93
CA VAL A 141 -1.88 -6.10 -12.65
C VAL A 141 -1.68 -5.85 -11.16
N GLN A 142 -2.71 -5.42 -10.44
CA GLN A 142 -2.66 -5.29 -8.98
C GLN A 142 -2.39 -6.65 -8.31
N SER A 143 -3.06 -7.72 -8.77
CA SER A 143 -2.84 -9.08 -8.26
C SER A 143 -1.40 -9.55 -8.51
N GLN A 144 -0.85 -9.30 -9.69
CA GLN A 144 0.56 -9.60 -9.98
C GLN A 144 1.53 -8.84 -9.06
N LEU A 145 1.24 -7.57 -8.76
CA LEU A 145 2.05 -6.78 -7.82
C LEU A 145 2.02 -7.38 -6.41
N ILE A 146 0.86 -7.87 -5.96
CA ILE A 146 0.74 -8.51 -4.65
C ILE A 146 1.49 -9.84 -4.62
N LEU A 147 1.44 -10.65 -5.67
CA LEU A 147 2.21 -11.90 -5.77
C LEU A 147 3.72 -11.66 -5.82
N ALA A 148 4.16 -10.60 -6.50
CA ALA A 148 5.54 -10.14 -6.43
C ALA A 148 5.92 -9.70 -5.00
N GLY A 149 5.04 -8.98 -4.31
CA GLY A 149 5.19 -8.64 -2.89
C GLY A 149 5.25 -9.87 -1.99
N LEU A 150 4.40 -10.87 -2.23
CA LEU A 150 4.42 -12.13 -1.50
C LEU A 150 5.76 -12.86 -1.66
N THR A 151 6.39 -12.75 -2.84
CA THR A 151 7.71 -13.32 -3.09
C THR A 151 8.77 -12.77 -2.13
N ILE A 152 8.81 -11.46 -1.89
CA ILE A 152 9.77 -10.91 -0.92
C ILE A 152 9.34 -11.20 0.53
N VAL A 153 8.03 -11.18 0.81
CA VAL A 153 7.45 -11.50 2.12
C VAL A 153 7.89 -12.88 2.60
N THR A 154 7.88 -13.89 1.73
CA THR A 154 8.27 -15.26 2.15
C THR A 154 9.71 -15.36 2.62
N HIS A 155 10.59 -14.47 2.14
CA HIS A 155 11.99 -14.42 2.56
C HIS A 155 12.18 -13.62 3.85
N ILE A 156 11.44 -12.52 4.02
CA ILE A 156 11.73 -11.51 5.06
C ILE A 156 10.78 -11.56 6.26
N LEU A 157 9.59 -12.15 6.16
CA LEU A 157 8.59 -12.16 7.24
C LEU A 157 8.80 -13.36 8.16
N LYS A 158 8.75 -13.12 9.48
CA LYS A 158 8.84 -14.18 10.47
C LYS A 158 7.56 -15.00 10.52
N GLU A 159 7.66 -16.25 10.95
CA GLU A 159 6.46 -17.04 11.30
C GLU A 159 5.66 -16.33 12.41
N GLY A 160 4.34 -16.34 12.26
CA GLY A 160 3.42 -15.54 13.09
C GLY A 160 3.34 -14.06 12.71
N GLY A 161 4.11 -13.59 11.72
CA GLY A 161 4.10 -12.20 11.27
C GLY A 161 2.83 -11.82 10.49
N LYS A 162 2.62 -10.51 10.29
CA LYS A 162 1.48 -9.96 9.56
C LYS A 162 1.90 -9.37 8.21
N PHE A 163 1.03 -9.48 7.20
CA PHE A 163 1.20 -8.86 5.89
C PHE A 163 -0.06 -8.10 5.47
N ILE A 164 0.08 -6.80 5.20
CA ILE A 164 -1.02 -5.93 4.78
C ILE A 164 -0.77 -5.45 3.36
N ALA A 165 -1.68 -5.74 2.43
CA ALA A 165 -1.49 -5.39 1.02
C ALA A 165 -2.74 -4.75 0.43
N LYS A 166 -2.56 -3.68 -0.32
CA LYS A 166 -3.61 -3.11 -1.17
C LYS A 166 -4.01 -4.11 -2.24
N ILE A 167 -5.31 -4.30 -2.43
CA ILE A 167 -5.88 -5.15 -3.47
C ILE A 167 -6.92 -4.39 -4.27
N PHE A 168 -7.19 -4.85 -5.49
CA PHE A 168 -8.36 -4.44 -6.25
C PHE A 168 -9.35 -5.60 -6.25
N ARG A 169 -10.54 -5.32 -5.73
CA ARG A 169 -11.61 -6.30 -5.60
C ARG A 169 -12.41 -6.33 -6.89
N GLY A 170 -12.16 -7.34 -7.73
CA GLY A 170 -12.95 -7.65 -8.90
C GLY A 170 -13.31 -9.14 -8.96
N LYS A 171 -13.28 -9.71 -10.16
CA LYS A 171 -13.80 -11.06 -10.45
C LYS A 171 -12.93 -12.18 -9.87
N ASP A 172 -11.62 -11.98 -9.83
CA ASP A 172 -10.63 -13.02 -9.50
C ASP A 172 -10.09 -12.90 -8.06
N THR A 173 -10.68 -11.99 -7.28
CA THR A 173 -10.46 -11.80 -5.83
C THR A 173 -10.37 -13.10 -5.03
N SER A 174 -11.20 -14.11 -5.35
CA SER A 174 -11.20 -15.41 -4.65
C SER A 174 -9.94 -16.24 -4.90
N LEU A 175 -9.34 -16.15 -6.08
CA LEU A 175 -8.08 -16.83 -6.38
C LEU A 175 -6.96 -16.25 -5.54
N LEU A 176 -6.85 -14.91 -5.49
CA LEU A 176 -5.86 -14.21 -4.68
C LEU A 176 -6.02 -14.56 -3.20
N TYR A 177 -7.26 -14.60 -2.70
CA TYR A 177 -7.54 -15.03 -1.33
C TYR A 177 -6.99 -16.43 -1.03
N CYS A 178 -7.28 -17.42 -1.89
CA CYS A 178 -6.77 -18.79 -1.71
C CYS A 178 -5.24 -18.83 -1.75
N GLN A 179 -4.61 -18.07 -2.64
CA GLN A 179 -3.15 -17.99 -2.73
C GLN A 179 -2.53 -17.41 -1.46
N LEU A 180 -3.15 -16.41 -0.84
CA LEU A 180 -2.70 -15.86 0.44
C LEU A 180 -2.95 -16.86 1.59
N LYS A 181 -4.08 -17.55 1.60
CA LYS A 181 -4.43 -18.56 2.64
C LYS A 181 -3.47 -19.75 2.71
N LEU A 182 -2.69 -20.02 1.65
CA LEU A 182 -1.61 -21.01 1.71
C LEU A 182 -0.51 -20.64 2.72
N PHE A 183 -0.32 -19.34 2.98
CA PHE A 183 0.80 -18.82 3.75
C PHE A 183 0.38 -18.14 5.05
N PHE A 184 -0.92 -17.93 5.25
CA PHE A 184 -1.45 -17.19 6.40
C PHE A 184 -2.66 -17.93 6.95
N THR A 185 -2.69 -18.15 8.26
CA THR A 185 -3.82 -18.86 8.88
C THR A 185 -5.09 -18.03 8.81
N GLU A 186 -4.98 -16.70 8.80
CA GLU A 186 -6.09 -15.76 8.76
C GLU A 186 -5.89 -14.74 7.64
N VAL A 187 -6.90 -14.59 6.80
CA VAL A 187 -6.92 -13.59 5.72
C VAL A 187 -8.28 -12.92 5.74
N THR A 188 -8.28 -11.60 5.87
CA THR A 188 -9.50 -10.78 5.87
C THR A 188 -9.34 -9.65 4.87
N PHE A 189 -10.37 -9.37 4.06
CA PHE A 189 -10.36 -8.24 3.16
C PHE A 189 -11.04 -7.04 3.81
N ALA A 190 -10.28 -5.99 4.03
CA ALA A 190 -10.68 -4.79 4.74
C ALA A 190 -10.93 -3.62 3.77
N LYS A 191 -11.97 -2.82 4.02
CA LYS A 191 -12.19 -1.54 3.34
C LYS A 191 -12.22 -0.39 4.34
N PRO A 192 -11.13 0.37 4.46
CA PRO A 192 -11.06 1.54 5.32
C PRO A 192 -12.04 2.63 4.85
N ARG A 193 -12.64 3.35 5.80
CA ARG A 193 -13.56 4.46 5.52
C ARG A 193 -12.92 5.58 4.71
N SER A 194 -11.61 5.75 4.83
CA SER A 194 -10.81 6.72 4.07
C SER A 194 -10.57 6.30 2.62
N SER A 195 -10.84 5.04 2.25
CA SER A 195 -10.93 4.60 0.86
C SER A 195 -12.29 5.00 0.27
N ARG A 196 -12.33 5.33 -1.03
CA ARG A 196 -13.57 5.75 -1.69
C ARG A 196 -14.47 4.54 -1.92
N ASN A 197 -15.77 4.67 -1.68
CA ASN A 197 -16.73 3.61 -2.00
C ASN A 197 -16.78 3.37 -3.51
N SER A 198 -16.63 4.43 -4.30
CA SER A 198 -16.48 4.38 -5.76
C SER A 198 -15.22 3.66 -6.26
N SER A 199 -14.23 3.41 -5.39
CA SER A 199 -13.03 2.65 -5.75
C SER A 199 -13.24 1.16 -5.50
N ILE A 200 -12.68 0.32 -6.38
CA ILE A 200 -12.57 -1.14 -6.19
C ILE A 200 -11.43 -1.53 -5.22
N GLU A 201 -10.71 -0.54 -4.68
CA GLU A 201 -9.67 -0.75 -3.67
C GLU A 201 -10.24 -1.36 -2.38
N ALA A 202 -9.51 -2.36 -1.89
CA ALA A 202 -9.61 -2.92 -0.54
C ALA A 202 -8.18 -3.28 -0.07
N PHE A 203 -8.06 -3.90 1.09
CA PHE A 203 -6.78 -4.33 1.67
C PHE A 203 -6.89 -5.76 2.15
N ALA A 204 -5.97 -6.62 1.73
CA ALA A 204 -5.76 -7.91 2.35
C ALA A 204 -5.02 -7.70 3.67
N VAL A 205 -5.63 -8.16 4.75
CA VAL A 205 -5.05 -8.25 6.09
C VAL A 205 -4.76 -9.72 6.33
N CYS A 206 -3.49 -10.08 6.21
CA CYS A 206 -3.00 -11.45 6.38
C CYS A 206 -2.29 -11.56 7.72
N GLU A 207 -2.74 -12.47 8.58
CA GLU A 207 -2.24 -12.65 9.93
C GLU A 207 -1.70 -14.06 10.11
N ASN A 208 -0.76 -14.19 11.06
CA ASN A 208 -0.11 -15.44 11.42
C ASN A 208 0.52 -16.14 10.20
N TYR A 209 1.58 -15.54 9.66
CA TYR A 209 2.37 -16.15 8.59
C TYR A 209 2.83 -17.56 8.99
N SER A 210 2.42 -18.55 8.20
CA SER A 210 2.61 -19.98 8.43
C SER A 210 2.84 -20.65 7.07
N PRO A 211 4.08 -20.60 6.52
CA PRO A 211 4.38 -21.26 5.26
C PRO A 211 4.20 -22.78 5.37
N PRO A 212 3.86 -23.48 4.27
CA PRO A 212 3.73 -24.93 4.28
C PRO A 212 5.00 -25.65 4.77
N GLU A 213 4.83 -26.82 5.39
CA GLU A 213 5.97 -27.62 5.84
C GLU A 213 6.90 -27.98 4.67
N GLY A 214 8.21 -27.76 4.84
CA GLY A 214 9.19 -27.99 3.79
C GLY A 214 9.13 -26.98 2.63
N PHE A 215 8.38 -25.89 2.77
CA PHE A 215 8.32 -24.83 1.76
C PHE A 215 9.71 -24.24 1.50
N ASN A 216 10.05 -24.17 0.22
CA ASN A 216 11.24 -23.48 -0.27
C ASN A 216 10.79 -22.28 -1.08
N GLU A 217 11.35 -21.11 -0.80
CA GLU A 217 10.94 -19.85 -1.41
C GLU A 217 11.09 -19.86 -2.95
N LYS A 218 12.03 -20.67 -3.48
CA LYS A 218 12.22 -20.87 -4.93
C LYS A 218 11.04 -21.58 -5.61
N ASN A 219 10.24 -22.33 -4.84
CA ASN A 219 9.11 -23.10 -5.33
C ASN A 219 7.78 -22.32 -5.29
N LEU A 220 7.78 -21.06 -4.86
CA LEU A 220 6.57 -20.24 -4.72
C LEU A 220 5.69 -20.26 -5.99
N HIS A 221 6.30 -20.06 -7.16
CA HIS A 221 5.58 -20.05 -8.44
C HIS A 221 4.80 -21.36 -8.68
N ARG A 222 5.40 -22.53 -8.41
CA ARG A 222 4.75 -23.83 -8.62
C ARG A 222 3.56 -24.02 -7.69
N LEU A 223 3.71 -23.60 -6.44
CA LEU A 223 2.63 -23.71 -5.46
C LEU A 223 1.44 -22.80 -5.83
N LEU A 224 1.73 -21.58 -6.30
CA LEU A 224 0.69 -20.65 -6.75
C LEU A 224 -0.03 -21.13 -8.02
N GLU A 225 0.68 -21.78 -8.94
CA GLU A 225 0.11 -22.40 -10.15
C GLU A 225 -0.82 -23.57 -9.80
N GLN A 226 -0.45 -24.40 -8.81
CA GLN A 226 -1.30 -25.50 -8.35
C GLN A 226 -2.67 -25.03 -7.83
N VAL A 227 -2.71 -23.91 -7.10
CA VAL A 227 -3.98 -23.31 -6.64
C VAL A 227 -4.82 -22.76 -7.78
N GLY A 228 -4.18 -22.27 -8.84
CA GLY A 228 -4.84 -21.71 -10.03
C GLY A 228 -5.31 -22.75 -11.05
N SER A 229 -4.83 -24.00 -10.97
CA SER A 229 -5.12 -25.02 -11.98
C SER A 229 -6.43 -25.76 -11.66
N PRO A 230 -7.42 -25.81 -12.56
CA PRO A 230 -8.68 -26.52 -12.35
C PRO A 230 -8.57 -28.05 -12.41
N SER A 231 -7.37 -28.62 -12.59
CA SER A 231 -7.18 -30.07 -12.76
C SER A 231 -6.38 -30.68 -11.59
N GLY A 232 -7.16 -31.32 -10.70
CA GLY A 232 -6.89 -32.44 -9.77
C GLY A 232 -5.47 -32.83 -9.39
N THR A 233 -5.23 -32.99 -8.08
CA THR A 233 -5.42 -34.25 -7.33
C THR A 233 -5.12 -33.93 -5.87
N GLU A 234 -6.01 -34.32 -4.97
CA GLU A 234 -5.93 -34.15 -3.50
C GLU A 234 -6.44 -32.81 -2.96
N ASP A 235 -7.74 -32.85 -2.71
CA ASP A 235 -8.58 -31.91 -1.99
C ASP A 235 -8.17 -31.86 -0.51
N LEU A 236 -7.22 -30.99 -0.16
CA LEU A 236 -6.75 -30.82 1.23
C LEU A 236 -7.57 -29.79 2.04
N ASP A 237 -8.65 -29.27 1.44
CA ASP A 237 -10.02 -29.26 2.00
C ASP A 237 -10.97 -28.18 1.40
N CYS A 238 -10.97 -28.01 0.08
CA CYS A 238 -12.08 -27.38 -0.65
C CYS A 238 -13.33 -28.29 -0.66
N SER A 239 -13.72 -28.72 0.53
CA SER A 239 -14.78 -29.66 0.85
C SER A 239 -16.15 -29.02 0.71
N SER A 240 -16.50 -28.70 -0.52
CA SER A 240 -17.46 -29.55 -1.21
C SER A 240 -17.73 -28.95 -2.59
N GLY A 241 -17.75 -29.83 -3.60
CA GLY A 241 -18.08 -29.53 -4.98
C GLY A 241 -19.53 -29.07 -5.20
N TRP A 242 -19.99 -28.07 -4.45
CA TRP A 242 -21.28 -27.41 -4.59
C TRP A 242 -21.17 -25.98 -5.12
N LEU A 243 -19.96 -25.42 -5.22
CA LEU A 243 -19.76 -24.02 -5.59
C LEU A 243 -18.76 -23.90 -6.76
N GLU A 244 -19.29 -23.99 -7.97
CA GLU A 244 -18.54 -23.62 -9.19
C GLU A 244 -18.51 -22.09 -9.36
N GLY A 245 -17.37 -21.55 -9.78
CA GLY A 245 -17.21 -20.12 -10.10
C GLY A 245 -17.07 -19.20 -8.86
N PRO A 246 -17.59 -17.96 -8.89
CA PRO A 246 -17.31 -16.90 -7.90
C PRO A 246 -17.74 -17.21 -6.45
N ASN A 247 -18.43 -18.32 -6.21
CA ASN A 247 -18.85 -18.79 -4.89
C ASN A 247 -17.87 -19.78 -4.24
N LYS A 248 -16.71 -20.08 -4.84
CA LYS A 248 -15.79 -21.14 -4.37
C LYS A 248 -15.38 -21.00 -2.89
N VAL A 249 -15.26 -19.78 -2.37
CA VAL A 249 -14.86 -19.50 -0.98
C VAL A 249 -15.54 -18.22 -0.47
N TYR A 250 -16.03 -18.23 0.76
CA TYR A 250 -16.46 -17.02 1.47
C TYR A 250 -15.25 -16.26 1.99
N ILE A 251 -15.02 -15.08 1.43
CA ILE A 251 -13.93 -14.20 1.86
C ILE A 251 -14.45 -13.32 3.00
N PRO A 252 -13.86 -13.37 4.20
CA PRO A 252 -14.20 -12.43 5.27
C PRO A 252 -13.97 -11.00 4.79
N PHE A 253 -14.99 -10.15 4.90
CA PHE A 253 -14.93 -8.75 4.48
C PHE A 253 -15.34 -7.82 5.62
N LEU A 254 -14.48 -6.86 5.93
CA LEU A 254 -14.66 -5.95 7.06
C LEU A 254 -14.55 -4.49 6.61
N ALA A 255 -15.43 -3.63 7.10
CA ALA A 255 -15.27 -2.19 6.96
C ALA A 255 -14.49 -1.66 8.17
N CYS A 256 -13.50 -0.80 7.94
CA CYS A 256 -12.59 -0.34 9.00
C CYS A 256 -12.68 1.17 9.24
N GLY A 257 -12.43 1.59 10.48
CA GLY A 257 -12.50 2.96 10.94
C GLY A 257 -13.91 3.42 11.33
N ASP A 258 -14.02 4.66 11.79
CA ASP A 258 -15.28 5.23 12.28
C ASP A 258 -16.37 5.30 11.19
N LEU A 259 -17.36 4.40 11.30
CA LEU A 259 -18.50 4.32 10.40
C LEU A 259 -19.45 5.52 10.51
N SER A 260 -19.41 6.25 11.63
CA SER A 260 -20.15 7.49 11.85
C SER A 260 -19.39 8.73 11.35
N GLY A 261 -18.13 8.55 10.97
CA GLY A 261 -17.21 9.61 10.57
C GLY A 261 -17.43 10.13 9.15
N TYR A 262 -16.38 10.76 8.62
CA TYR A 262 -16.43 11.36 7.30
C TYR A 262 -16.53 10.32 6.17
N ASP A 263 -17.46 10.58 5.25
CA ASP A 263 -17.63 9.82 4.02
C ASP A 263 -16.64 10.30 2.96
N SER A 264 -15.82 9.37 2.46
CA SER A 264 -14.79 9.64 1.47
C SER A 264 -15.32 10.08 0.10
N ASP A 265 -16.60 9.85 -0.21
CA ASP A 265 -17.26 10.29 -1.45
C ASP A 265 -18.13 11.55 -1.28
N ARG A 266 -18.39 12.01 -0.04
CA ARG A 266 -19.21 13.21 0.20
C ARG A 266 -18.38 14.48 0.24
N SER A 267 -19.02 15.58 -0.14
CA SER A 267 -18.44 16.93 0.03
C SER A 267 -18.80 17.51 1.38
N TYR A 268 -17.84 18.17 2.02
CA TYR A 268 -18.01 18.83 3.31
C TYR A 268 -17.68 20.33 3.20
N PRO A 269 -18.35 21.19 3.98
CA PRO A 269 -17.99 22.58 4.09
C PRO A 269 -16.51 22.76 4.48
N LEU A 270 -15.90 23.83 3.98
CA LEU A 270 -14.56 24.21 4.41
C LEU A 270 -14.67 24.86 5.79
N PRO A 271 -13.80 24.51 6.76
CA PRO A 271 -13.75 25.21 8.03
C PRO A 271 -13.42 26.68 7.77
N LYS A 272 -14.15 27.58 8.41
CA LYS A 272 -13.94 29.03 8.30
C LYS A 272 -12.89 29.42 9.34
N SER A 273 -11.82 30.11 8.91
CA SER A 273 -10.95 30.82 9.86
C SER A 273 -11.72 31.98 10.51
N ALA A 274 -11.15 32.61 11.55
CA ALA A 274 -11.69 33.82 12.18
C ALA A 274 -12.00 34.92 11.15
N ASP A 275 -11.20 35.01 10.08
CA ASP A 275 -11.36 35.97 8.98
C ASP A 275 -12.31 35.48 7.86
N GLY A 276 -13.01 34.35 8.07
CA GLY A 276 -13.96 33.77 7.12
C GLY A 276 -13.33 33.06 5.92
N THR A 277 -12.00 33.10 5.76
CA THR A 277 -11.27 32.47 4.64
C THR A 277 -10.70 31.11 5.02
N TYR A 278 -10.83 30.11 4.14
CA TYR A 278 -10.14 28.84 4.26
C TYR A 278 -8.77 28.93 3.57
N GLN A 279 -7.69 28.59 4.28
CA GLN A 279 -6.35 28.51 3.71
C GLN A 279 -6.08 27.09 3.21
N CYS A 280 -5.94 26.93 1.90
CA CYS A 280 -5.49 25.67 1.31
C CYS A 280 -4.00 25.48 1.60
N LEU A 281 -3.65 24.38 2.27
CA LEU A 281 -2.27 23.99 2.50
C LEU A 281 -1.69 23.27 1.28
N ASP A 282 -0.39 23.41 1.06
CA ASP A 282 0.31 22.62 0.05
C ASP A 282 0.63 21.20 0.59
N PRO A 283 0.79 20.19 -0.28
CA PRO A 283 1.26 18.87 0.15
C PRO A 283 2.62 18.97 0.86
N ILE A 284 2.76 18.31 2.00
CA ILE A 284 3.99 18.36 2.81
C ILE A 284 5.23 17.95 2.03
N GLN A 285 5.12 16.89 1.24
CA GLN A 285 6.19 16.47 0.35
C GLN A 285 5.59 15.77 -0.87
N PRO A 286 5.61 16.40 -2.06
CA PRO A 286 5.21 15.73 -3.29
C PRO A 286 6.21 14.63 -3.67
N PRO A 287 5.82 13.66 -4.53
CA PRO A 287 6.74 12.69 -5.09
C PRO A 287 7.94 13.39 -5.75
N ILE A 288 9.16 12.88 -5.50
CA ILE A 288 10.39 13.45 -6.08
C ILE A 288 10.43 13.22 -7.60
N ALA A 289 9.99 12.03 -8.03
CA ALA A 289 9.91 11.63 -9.43
C ALA A 289 8.49 11.16 -9.77
N PRO A 290 7.52 12.08 -9.95
CA PRO A 290 6.14 11.67 -10.22
C PRO A 290 6.04 10.98 -11.60
N PRO A 291 5.17 9.96 -11.77
CA PRO A 291 5.03 9.23 -13.03
C PRO A 291 4.73 10.13 -14.24
N TYR A 292 3.97 11.20 -14.01
CA TYR A 292 3.57 12.16 -15.03
C TYR A 292 4.65 13.20 -15.40
N LYS A 293 5.83 13.19 -14.74
CA LYS A 293 6.90 14.18 -14.98
C LYS A 293 7.32 14.19 -16.46
N ARG A 294 7.59 13.02 -17.03
CA ARG A 294 7.98 12.87 -18.44
C ARG A 294 6.91 13.38 -19.40
N ALA A 295 5.64 13.08 -19.13
CA ALA A 295 4.53 13.57 -19.95
C ALA A 295 4.42 15.11 -19.91
N LEU A 296 4.61 15.72 -18.74
CA LEU A 296 4.63 17.18 -18.60
C LEU A 296 5.82 17.81 -19.32
N GLU A 297 7.00 17.20 -19.25
CA GLU A 297 8.20 17.64 -19.96
C GLU A 297 8.00 17.57 -21.48
N MET A 298 7.47 16.46 -22.00
CA MET A 298 7.13 16.32 -23.42
C MET A 298 6.10 17.36 -23.85
N LYS A 299 5.04 17.59 -23.04
CA LYS A 299 4.03 18.61 -23.34
C LYS A 299 4.63 20.02 -23.37
N LYS A 300 5.51 20.35 -22.43
CA LYS A 300 6.23 21.64 -22.41
C LYS A 300 7.13 21.80 -23.64
N ALA A 301 7.86 20.75 -24.02
CA ALA A 301 8.70 20.74 -25.21
C ALA A 301 7.87 20.94 -26.49
N SER A 302 6.72 20.27 -26.63
CA SER A 302 5.79 20.48 -27.74
C SER A 302 5.24 21.91 -27.77
N SER A 303 4.85 22.48 -26.63
CA SER A 303 4.37 23.86 -26.57
C SER A 303 5.45 24.89 -26.91
N GLN A 304 6.69 24.67 -26.49
CA GLN A 304 7.83 25.53 -26.86
C GLN A 304 8.19 25.41 -28.35
N ALA A 305 8.09 24.20 -28.93
CA ALA A 305 8.30 24.00 -30.37
C ALA A 305 7.26 24.78 -31.20
N ILE A 306 5.99 24.74 -30.80
CA ILE A 306 4.90 25.51 -31.44
C ILE A 306 5.18 27.01 -31.31
N HIS A 307 5.56 27.48 -30.11
CA HIS A 307 5.83 28.90 -29.89
C HIS A 307 7.05 29.41 -30.68
N ASN A 308 8.04 28.55 -30.95
CA ASN A 308 9.19 28.87 -31.78
C ASN A 308 8.86 28.87 -33.28
N LEU A 309 7.94 28.02 -33.75
CA LEU A 309 7.42 28.03 -35.12
C LEU A 309 6.64 29.33 -35.42
N ASP A 310 5.81 29.79 -34.48
CA ASP A 310 5.08 31.06 -34.60
C ASP A 310 6.00 32.30 -34.62
N LYS A 311 7.22 32.18 -34.08
CA LYS A 311 8.24 33.24 -34.18
C LYS A 311 9.01 33.23 -35.50
N LEU A 312 9.07 32.08 -36.18
CA LEU A 312 9.69 31.93 -37.50
C LEU A 312 8.77 32.35 -38.65
N SER A 313 7.45 32.40 -38.43
CA SER A 313 6.46 32.85 -39.42
C SER A 313 6.16 34.35 -39.39
N LEU A 314 6.79 35.12 -38.47
CA LEU A 314 6.63 36.57 -38.29
C LEU A 314 7.94 37.34 -38.51
N GLY A 315 8.74 36.94 -39.50
CA GLY A 315 9.83 37.76 -40.06
C GLY A 315 9.38 38.42 -41.37
N PRO A 316 9.67 39.71 -41.60
CA PRO A 316 9.13 40.53 -42.70
C PRO A 316 9.52 40.06 -44.10
#